data_AF-A0A3N5FNY1-F1
#
_entry.id   AF-A0A3N5FNY1-F1
#
_cell.length_a   1.000
_cell.length_b   1.000
_cell.length_c   1.000
_cell.angle_alpha   90.00
_cell.angle_beta   90.00
_cell.angle_gamma   90.00
#
_symmetry.space_group_name_H-M   'P 1'
#
loop_
_entity.id
_entity.type
_entity.pdbx_description
1 polymer ?
#
loop_
_entity_poly.entity_id
_entity_poly.type
_entity_poly.pdbx_seq_one_letter_code
_entity_poly.pdbx_strand_id
1 'polypeptide(L)'
;MTTPPARLVLTRPDDWHLHLRDGPMLKAVVGATARVFGRAIVMPNLQPPVTSVRAAGDYRARIRSALPANSAFEPLMTLYLTDRTSANDIADARACGFVHAVKYYPAGATTNSDSGVTALANAYPALGAMERHGIVLSVHGEVTDPDVDVFDRERVF
;
A
#
# COMPACT_ATOMS: atom_id res chain seq x y z
N MET A 1 -25.84 34.39 -21.75
CA MET A 1 -25.09 34.20 -20.48
C MET A 1 -25.15 32.71 -20.16
N THR A 2 -24.01 32.03 -20.07
CA THR A 2 -23.95 30.60 -19.72
C THR A 2 -24.02 30.45 -18.20
N THR A 3 -24.90 29.58 -17.73
CA THR A 3 -24.98 29.22 -16.30
C THR A 3 -23.63 28.64 -15.87
N PRO A 4 -23.01 29.14 -14.78
CA PRO A 4 -21.78 28.54 -14.29
C PRO A 4 -22.03 27.06 -13.93
N PRO A 5 -21.04 26.18 -14.14
CA PRO A 5 -21.20 24.76 -13.83
C PRO A 5 -21.50 24.57 -12.34
N ALA A 6 -22.28 23.53 -12.03
CA ALA A 6 -22.60 23.17 -10.66
C ALA A 6 -21.31 22.93 -9.85
N ARG A 7 -21.25 23.48 -8.63
CA ARG A 7 -20.08 23.39 -7.73
C ARG A 7 -20.38 22.48 -6.55
N LEU A 8 -19.53 21.48 -6.32
CA LEU A 8 -19.52 20.64 -5.12
C LEU A 8 -18.34 21.03 -4.23
N VAL A 9 -18.59 21.21 -2.92
CA VAL A 9 -17.56 21.41 -1.91
C VAL A 9 -17.59 20.22 -0.97
N LEU A 10 -16.43 19.59 -0.76
CA LEU A 10 -16.26 18.45 0.12
C LEU A 10 -15.08 18.68 1.06
N THR A 11 -15.10 18.01 2.21
CA THR A 11 -13.91 17.85 3.06
C THR A 11 -12.78 17.25 2.23
N ARG A 12 -11.55 17.70 2.46
CA ARG A 12 -10.38 17.20 1.73
C ARG A 12 -10.33 15.66 1.82
N PRO A 13 -10.33 14.94 0.69
CA PRO A 13 -10.37 13.47 0.69
C PRO A 13 -8.98 12.87 0.95
N ASP A 14 -8.96 11.55 1.11
CA ASP A 14 -7.76 10.71 1.18
C ASP A 14 -7.83 9.59 0.14
N ASP A 15 -6.67 9.09 -0.29
CA ASP A 15 -6.56 7.98 -1.24
C ASP A 15 -6.11 6.68 -0.52
N TRP A 16 -7.02 5.74 -0.35
CA TRP A 16 -6.76 4.52 0.45
C TRP A 16 -6.03 3.42 -0.32
N HIS A 17 -5.60 3.63 -1.57
CA HIS A 17 -4.76 2.67 -2.30
C HIS A 17 -3.95 3.36 -3.42
N LEU A 18 -2.68 3.70 -3.13
CA LEU A 18 -1.85 4.48 -4.05
C LEU A 18 -0.49 3.83 -4.36
N HIS A 19 -0.09 3.87 -5.63
CA HIS A 19 1.23 3.45 -6.11
C HIS A 19 2.07 4.66 -6.52
N LEU A 20 3.01 5.07 -5.67
CA LEU A 20 3.90 6.22 -5.94
C LEU A 20 5.19 5.85 -6.70
N ARG A 21 5.52 4.55 -6.81
CA ARG A 21 6.79 4.05 -7.39
C ARG A 21 8.00 4.66 -6.65
N ASP A 22 9.16 4.78 -7.30
CA ASP A 22 10.35 5.41 -6.69
C ASP A 22 11.11 6.25 -7.73
N GLY A 23 12.15 6.96 -7.28
CA GLY A 23 13.09 7.67 -8.13
C GLY A 23 12.43 8.77 -8.98
N PRO A 24 12.76 8.87 -10.29
CA PRO A 24 12.16 9.87 -11.17
C PRO A 24 10.63 9.80 -11.25
N MET A 25 10.06 8.58 -11.20
CA MET A 25 8.62 8.40 -11.28
C MET A 25 7.93 8.96 -10.03
N LEU A 26 8.46 8.69 -8.83
CA LEU A 26 7.97 9.27 -7.58
C LEU A 26 7.91 10.80 -7.67
N LYS A 27 8.99 11.43 -8.14
CA LYS A 27 9.07 12.90 -8.31
C LYS A 27 8.02 13.42 -9.30
N ALA A 28 7.71 12.66 -10.34
CA ALA A 28 6.72 13.03 -11.35
C ALA A 28 5.27 12.94 -10.83
N VAL A 29 4.96 11.95 -9.98
CA VAL A 29 3.55 11.63 -9.62
C VAL A 29 3.10 12.15 -8.25
N VAL A 30 4.01 12.28 -7.28
CA VAL A 30 3.61 12.59 -5.89
C VAL A 30 2.93 13.95 -5.76
N GLY A 31 3.39 14.96 -6.51
CA GLY A 31 2.79 16.30 -6.51
C GLY A 31 1.35 16.31 -7.03
N ALA A 32 0.99 15.39 -7.94
CA ALA A 32 -0.38 15.26 -8.43
C ALA A 32 -1.33 14.76 -7.34
N THR A 33 -0.89 13.79 -6.53
CA THR A 33 -1.64 13.28 -5.38
C THR A 33 -1.77 14.35 -4.31
N ALA A 34 -0.64 14.96 -3.92
CA ALA A 34 -0.56 15.91 -2.82
C ALA A 34 -1.39 17.20 -3.02
N ARG A 35 -1.72 17.54 -4.28
CA ARG A 35 -2.62 18.65 -4.61
C ARG A 35 -4.07 18.40 -4.18
N VAL A 36 -4.51 17.13 -4.16
CA VAL A 36 -5.91 16.76 -3.96
C VAL A 36 -6.08 16.11 -2.58
N PHE A 37 -5.30 15.07 -2.30
CA PHE A 37 -5.50 14.23 -1.13
C PHE A 37 -4.71 14.72 0.08
N GLY A 38 -5.28 14.57 1.27
CA GLY A 38 -4.61 14.85 2.54
C GLY A 38 -3.65 13.74 2.91
N ARG A 39 -4.11 12.49 2.82
CA ARG A 39 -3.34 11.29 3.10
C ARG A 39 -3.46 10.30 1.95
N ALA A 40 -2.52 9.37 1.89
CA ALA A 40 -2.72 8.15 1.10
C ALA A 40 -2.09 6.92 1.73
N ILE A 41 -2.72 5.75 1.56
CA ILE A 41 -2.12 4.45 1.85
C ILE A 41 -1.19 4.09 0.69
N VAL A 42 0.12 4.11 0.96
CA VAL A 42 1.14 3.89 -0.05
C VAL A 42 1.48 2.40 -0.13
N MET A 43 1.25 1.82 -1.31
CA MET A 43 1.46 0.40 -1.58
C MET A 43 2.95 0.02 -1.59
N PRO A 44 3.31 -1.22 -1.17
CA PRO A 44 4.70 -1.57 -0.83
C PRO A 44 5.43 -2.38 -1.91
N ASN A 45 4.82 -2.61 -3.08
CA ASN A 45 5.32 -3.46 -4.17
C ASN A 45 6.38 -2.76 -5.05
N LEU A 46 7.38 -2.16 -4.42
CA LEU A 46 8.62 -1.71 -5.07
C LEU A 46 9.50 -2.91 -5.48
N GLN A 47 10.63 -2.64 -6.15
CA GLN A 47 11.69 -3.61 -6.39
C GLN A 47 12.99 -3.14 -5.70
N PRO A 48 13.45 -3.80 -4.63
CA PRO A 48 12.76 -4.87 -3.88
C PRO A 48 11.52 -4.35 -3.12
N PRO A 49 10.59 -5.24 -2.72
CA PRO A 49 9.38 -4.85 -1.98
C PRO A 49 9.71 -4.31 -0.59
N VAL A 50 8.83 -3.47 -0.05
CA VAL A 50 8.97 -2.87 1.28
C VAL A 50 8.48 -3.86 2.33
N THR A 51 9.38 -4.64 2.92
CA THR A 51 9.05 -5.73 3.85
C THR A 51 9.38 -5.46 5.32
N SER A 52 9.99 -4.31 5.64
CA SER A 52 10.38 -3.96 7.02
C SER A 52 10.08 -2.50 7.35
N VAL A 53 9.93 -2.20 8.64
CA VAL A 53 9.72 -0.84 9.13
C VAL A 53 10.84 0.11 8.69
N ARG A 54 12.09 -0.36 8.70
CA ARG A 54 13.23 0.44 8.22
C ARG A 54 13.06 0.82 6.75
N ALA A 55 12.77 -0.15 5.89
CA ALA A 55 12.55 0.10 4.46
C ALA A 55 11.36 1.05 4.22
N ALA A 56 10.28 0.89 4.99
CA ALA A 56 9.13 1.78 4.94
C ALA A 56 9.48 3.21 5.39
N GLY A 57 10.30 3.36 6.43
CA GLY A 57 10.81 4.65 6.90
C GLY A 57 11.68 5.35 5.85
N ASP A 58 12.61 4.61 5.22
CA ASP A 58 13.46 5.13 4.15
C ASP A 58 12.63 5.58 2.95
N TYR A 59 11.63 4.78 2.55
CA TYR A 59 10.74 5.12 1.45
C TYR A 59 9.87 6.34 1.79
N ARG A 60 9.32 6.40 3.01
CA ARG A 60 8.57 7.56 3.51
C ARG A 60 9.40 8.84 3.46
N ALA A 61 10.69 8.76 3.82
CA ALA A 61 11.61 9.89 3.74
C ALA A 61 11.80 10.35 2.28
N ARG A 62 11.99 9.41 1.34
CA ARG A 62 12.07 9.74 -0.10
C ARG A 62 10.80 10.40 -0.63
N ILE A 63 9.62 9.91 -0.24
CA ILE A 63 8.32 10.50 -0.61
C ILE A 63 8.25 11.94 -0.10
N ARG A 64 8.54 12.17 1.19
CA ARG A 64 8.50 13.50 1.80
C ARG A 64 9.46 14.48 1.13
N SER A 65 10.66 14.04 0.79
CA SER A 65 11.65 14.86 0.08
C SER A 65 11.25 15.19 -1.36
N ALA A 66 10.35 14.42 -1.97
CA ALA A 66 9.84 14.66 -3.32
C ALA A 66 8.58 15.54 -3.35
N LEU A 67 8.02 15.92 -2.19
CA LEU A 67 6.82 16.74 -2.12
C LEU A 67 7.09 18.19 -2.53
N PRO A 68 6.09 18.88 -3.14
CA PRO A 68 6.14 20.33 -3.30
C PRO A 68 6.33 21.06 -1.96
N ALA A 69 6.96 22.23 -2.00
CA ALA A 69 7.10 23.07 -0.82
C ALA A 69 5.75 23.33 -0.15
N ASN A 70 5.71 23.29 1.18
CA ASN A 70 4.51 23.48 2.01
C ASN A 70 3.39 22.44 1.78
N SER A 71 3.69 21.30 1.16
CA SER A 71 2.73 20.20 1.06
C SER A 71 2.36 19.67 2.45
N ALA A 72 1.05 19.61 2.73
CA ALA A 72 0.49 18.97 3.92
C ALA A 72 0.16 17.47 3.71
N PHE A 73 0.63 16.87 2.62
CA PHE A 73 0.35 15.48 2.30
C PHE A 73 1.06 14.52 3.26
N GLU A 74 0.33 13.55 3.79
CA GLU A 74 0.84 12.51 4.68
C GLU A 74 0.79 11.13 4.02
N PRO A 75 1.95 10.53 3.68
CA PRO A 75 2.01 9.14 3.25
C PRO A 75 1.87 8.18 4.45
N LEU A 76 0.83 7.36 4.41
CA LEU A 76 0.54 6.27 5.34
C LEU A 76 1.15 5.00 4.77
N MET A 77 2.20 4.48 5.39
CA MET A 77 3.01 3.42 4.78
C MET A 77 2.37 2.05 4.98
N THR A 78 2.77 1.11 4.14
CA THR A 78 2.39 -0.31 4.27
C THR A 78 3.61 -1.20 4.18
N LEU A 79 3.48 -2.43 4.68
CA LEU A 79 4.45 -3.50 4.44
C LEU A 79 3.89 -4.52 3.45
N TYR A 80 4.77 -5.10 2.64
CA TYR A 80 4.45 -6.20 1.74
C TYR A 80 4.44 -7.51 2.54
N LEU A 81 3.33 -8.25 2.52
CA LEU A 81 3.23 -9.55 3.19
C LEU A 81 3.99 -10.63 2.41
N THR A 82 4.84 -11.38 3.10
CA THR A 82 5.64 -12.47 2.52
C THR A 82 5.55 -13.71 3.40
N ASP A 83 5.97 -14.87 2.88
CA ASP A 83 6.11 -16.10 3.68
C ASP A 83 7.02 -15.97 4.91
N ARG A 84 7.88 -14.94 4.93
CA ARG A 84 8.86 -14.70 6.01
C ARG A 84 8.48 -13.54 6.92
N THR A 85 7.34 -12.90 6.69
CA THR A 85 6.88 -11.83 7.57
C THR A 85 6.60 -12.43 8.95
N SER A 86 7.31 -11.95 9.96
CA SER A 86 7.23 -12.48 11.32
C SER A 86 6.22 -11.72 12.17
N ALA A 87 5.81 -12.30 13.31
CA ALA A 87 5.01 -11.59 14.29
C ALA A 87 5.71 -10.34 14.85
N ASN A 88 7.05 -10.36 14.94
CA ASN A 88 7.84 -9.22 15.39
C ASN A 88 7.80 -8.07 14.38
N ASP A 89 7.86 -8.36 13.07
CA ASP A 89 7.72 -7.32 12.04
C ASP A 89 6.40 -6.57 12.17
N ILE A 90 5.32 -7.28 12.54
CA ILE A 90 4.00 -6.70 12.78
C ILE A 90 3.97 -5.86 14.06
N ALA A 91 4.60 -6.32 15.14
CA ALA A 91 4.73 -5.56 16.37
C ALA A 91 5.50 -4.24 16.13
N ASP A 92 6.61 -4.31 15.40
CA ASP A 92 7.42 -3.15 15.01
C ASP A 92 6.63 -2.20 14.11
N ALA A 93 5.86 -2.74 13.16
CA ALA A 93 4.97 -1.95 12.30
C ALA A 93 3.93 -1.18 13.10
N ARG A 94 3.35 -1.80 14.14
CA ARG A 94 2.40 -1.11 15.02
C ARG A 94 3.10 -0.01 15.83
N ALA A 95 4.28 -0.32 16.36
CA ALA A 95 5.03 0.57 17.24
C ALA A 95 5.60 1.81 16.54
N CYS A 96 5.93 1.71 15.24
CA CYS A 96 6.56 2.83 14.52
C CYS A 96 5.61 4.01 14.24
N GLY A 97 4.29 3.78 14.29
CA GLY A 97 3.26 4.80 14.16
C GLY A 97 3.01 5.35 12.75
N PHE A 98 3.78 4.94 11.74
CA PHE A 98 3.60 5.38 10.33
C PHE A 98 3.28 4.25 9.36
N VAL A 99 3.31 2.99 9.80
CA VAL A 99 2.79 1.85 9.04
C VAL A 99 1.35 1.58 9.48
N HIS A 100 0.43 1.55 8.52
CA HIS A 100 -1.01 1.46 8.80
C HIS A 100 -1.66 0.17 8.28
N ALA A 101 -1.01 -0.52 7.34
CA ALA A 101 -1.50 -1.77 6.81
C ALA A 101 -0.37 -2.68 6.34
N VAL A 102 -0.69 -3.96 6.20
CA VAL A 102 0.14 -4.95 5.55
C VAL A 102 -0.62 -5.43 4.32
N LYS A 103 0.00 -5.35 3.15
CA LYS A 103 -0.62 -5.66 1.87
C LYS A 103 -0.28 -7.08 1.45
N TYR A 104 -1.32 -7.89 1.27
CA TYR A 104 -1.26 -9.21 0.68
C TYR A 104 -1.41 -9.14 -0.84
N TYR A 105 -0.46 -9.78 -1.52
CA TYR A 105 -0.51 -10.09 -2.94
C TYR A 105 -0.33 -11.61 -3.08
N PRO A 106 -1.29 -12.33 -3.69
CA PRO A 106 -1.06 -13.71 -4.12
C PRO A 106 0.15 -13.75 -5.06
N ALA A 107 1.02 -14.74 -4.87
CA ALA A 107 2.24 -14.86 -5.67
C ALA A 107 1.90 -14.97 -7.17
N GLY A 108 2.50 -14.10 -7.99
CA GLY A 108 2.28 -14.05 -9.44
C GLY A 108 0.98 -13.35 -9.90
N ALA A 109 0.16 -12.81 -8.99
CA ALA A 109 -1.13 -12.17 -9.36
C ALA A 109 -0.96 -10.85 -10.11
N THR A 110 0.09 -10.09 -9.80
CA THR A 110 0.25 -8.72 -10.30
C THR A 110 1.71 -8.27 -10.36
N THR A 111 1.95 -7.05 -10.81
CA THR A 111 3.30 -6.47 -10.94
C THR A 111 4.08 -6.54 -9.62
N ASN A 112 5.27 -7.14 -9.69
CA ASN A 112 6.21 -7.37 -8.57
C ASN A 112 5.67 -8.27 -7.46
N SER A 113 4.76 -9.19 -7.78
CA SER A 113 4.16 -10.09 -6.79
C SER A 113 4.93 -11.38 -6.52
N ASP A 114 6.08 -11.60 -7.17
CA ASP A 114 6.86 -12.85 -7.07
C ASP A 114 7.42 -13.12 -5.67
N SER A 115 7.52 -12.09 -4.83
CA SER A 115 7.88 -12.20 -3.40
C SER A 115 6.66 -12.38 -2.49
N GLY A 116 5.49 -12.63 -3.07
CA GLY A 116 4.21 -12.89 -2.40
C GLY A 116 4.22 -14.09 -1.47
N VAL A 117 3.09 -14.27 -0.81
CA VAL A 117 2.84 -15.46 0.02
C VAL A 117 2.55 -16.64 -0.92
N THR A 118 3.30 -17.73 -0.78
CA THR A 118 3.15 -18.94 -1.61
C THR A 118 2.04 -19.86 -1.10
N ALA A 119 1.83 -19.88 0.23
CA ALA A 119 0.71 -20.57 0.88
C ALA A 119 0.25 -19.75 2.07
N LEU A 120 -1.06 -19.51 2.21
CA LEU A 120 -1.60 -18.62 3.25
C LEU A 120 -1.20 -19.06 4.67
N ALA A 121 -1.05 -20.37 4.90
CA ALA A 121 -0.58 -20.94 6.16
C ALA A 121 0.78 -20.39 6.61
N ASN A 122 1.68 -20.07 5.68
CA ASN A 122 2.99 -19.48 6.00
C ASN A 122 2.85 -18.09 6.63
N ALA A 123 1.78 -17.36 6.29
CA ALA A 123 1.52 -16.02 6.81
C ALA A 123 0.74 -16.02 8.13
N TYR A 124 0.24 -17.17 8.62
CA TYR A 124 -0.60 -17.24 9.83
C TYR A 124 0.04 -16.60 11.08
N PRO A 125 1.36 -16.76 11.35
CA PRO A 125 1.98 -16.07 12.48
C PRO A 125 1.88 -14.54 12.38
N ALA A 126 2.07 -13.98 11.17
CA ALA A 126 1.91 -12.55 10.92
C ALA A 126 0.45 -12.12 11.02
N LEU A 127 -0.48 -12.86 10.39
CA LEU A 127 -1.91 -12.56 10.44
C LEU A 127 -2.46 -12.55 11.87
N GLY A 128 -2.08 -13.54 12.69
CA GLY A 128 -2.45 -13.56 14.10
C GLY A 128 -1.85 -12.40 14.91
N ALA A 129 -0.64 -11.94 14.56
CA ALA A 129 -0.08 -10.73 15.15
C ALA A 129 -0.82 -9.46 14.70
N MET A 130 -1.25 -9.40 13.43
CA MET A 130 -1.99 -8.26 12.88
C MET A 130 -3.34 -8.11 13.59
N GLU A 131 -4.04 -9.23 13.83
CA GLU A 131 -5.24 -9.28 14.64
C GLU A 131 -4.98 -8.70 16.05
N ARG A 132 -3.98 -9.20 16.78
CA ARG A 132 -3.65 -8.74 18.14
C ARG A 132 -3.28 -7.25 18.21
N HIS A 133 -2.59 -6.73 17.20
CA HIS A 133 -2.12 -5.34 17.17
C HIS A 133 -3.09 -4.36 16.50
N GLY A 134 -4.17 -4.87 15.89
CA GLY A 134 -5.13 -4.06 15.14
C GLY A 134 -4.54 -3.45 13.85
N ILE A 135 -3.65 -4.17 13.17
CA ILE A 135 -3.11 -3.75 11.86
C ILE A 135 -4.04 -4.24 10.75
N VAL A 136 -4.36 -3.35 9.81
CA VAL A 136 -5.19 -3.66 8.65
C VAL A 136 -4.48 -4.64 7.71
N LEU A 137 -5.17 -5.72 7.35
CA LEU A 137 -4.83 -6.53 6.18
C LEU A 137 -5.48 -5.91 4.94
N SER A 138 -4.67 -5.43 4.01
CA SER A 138 -5.13 -5.03 2.68
C SER A 138 -4.94 -6.20 1.73
N VAL A 139 -5.96 -6.54 0.93
CA VAL A 139 -5.99 -7.77 0.13
C VAL A 139 -6.07 -7.40 -1.35
N HIS A 140 -5.19 -7.97 -2.16
CA HIS A 140 -5.41 -8.11 -3.60
C HIS A 140 -6.15 -9.43 -3.82
N GLY A 141 -7.47 -9.37 -3.94
CA GLY A 141 -8.33 -10.56 -3.90
C GLY A 141 -8.53 -11.18 -5.27
N GLU A 142 -7.51 -11.80 -5.83
CA GLU A 142 -7.62 -12.54 -7.09
C GLU A 142 -6.87 -13.87 -6.98
N VAL A 143 -7.44 -14.96 -7.48
CA VAL A 143 -6.67 -16.21 -7.67
C VAL A 143 -5.71 -16.08 -8.85
N THR A 144 -4.64 -16.88 -8.85
CA THR A 144 -3.63 -16.88 -9.92
C THR A 144 -3.64 -18.15 -10.77
N ASP A 145 -4.65 -18.99 -10.57
CA ASP A 145 -4.84 -20.24 -11.31
C ASP A 145 -4.92 -19.95 -12.83
N PRO A 146 -4.06 -20.56 -13.66
CA PRO A 146 -4.07 -20.35 -15.10
C PRO A 146 -5.34 -20.87 -15.78
N ASP A 147 -6.09 -21.77 -15.14
CA ASP A 147 -7.34 -22.33 -15.67
C ASP A 147 -8.55 -21.42 -15.36
N VAL A 148 -8.38 -20.38 -14.53
CA VAL A 148 -9.41 -19.39 -14.23
C VAL A 148 -9.24 -18.17 -15.12
N ASP A 149 -10.32 -17.84 -15.85
CA ASP A 149 -10.38 -16.65 -16.69
C ASP A 149 -10.09 -15.39 -15.85
N VAL A 150 -9.35 -14.43 -16.43
CA VAL A 150 -8.93 -13.21 -15.74
C VAL A 150 -10.11 -12.41 -15.17
N PHE A 151 -11.28 -12.45 -15.81
CA PHE A 151 -12.49 -11.77 -15.35
C PHE A 151 -13.21 -12.50 -14.20
N ASP A 152 -12.86 -13.76 -13.94
CA ASP A 152 -13.43 -14.59 -12.87
C ASP A 152 -12.53 -14.68 -11.63
N ARG A 153 -11.27 -14.22 -11.71
CA ARG A 153 -10.27 -14.41 -10.64
C ARG A 153 -10.67 -13.80 -9.30
N GLU A 154 -11.30 -12.63 -9.31
CA GLU A 154 -11.82 -11.99 -8.10
C GLU A 154 -13.00 -12.75 -7.50
N ARG A 155 -13.90 -13.25 -8.35
CA ARG A 155 -15.09 -14.00 -7.93
C ARG A 155 -14.73 -15.34 -7.26
N VAL A 156 -13.62 -15.95 -7.66
CA VAL A 156 -13.17 -17.26 -7.16
C VAL A 156 -12.36 -17.15 -5.86
N PHE A 157 -11.75 -15.98 -5.61
CA PHE A 157 -10.92 -15.73 -4.43
C PHE A 157 -11.72 -15.79 -3.12
#